data_AF-A0A0N5ACH5-F1
#
_entry.id   AF-A0A0N5ACH5-F1
#
_cell.length_a   1.000
_cell.length_b   1.000
_cell.length_c   1.000
_cell.angle_alpha   90.00
_cell.angle_beta   90.00
_cell.angle_gamma   90.00
#
_symmetry.space_group_name_H-M   'P 1'
#
loop_
_entity.id
_entity.type
_entity.pdbx_description
1 polymer ?
#
loop_
_entity_poly.entity_id
_entity_poly.type
_entity_poly.pdbx_seq_one_letter_code
_entity_poly.pdbx_strand_id
1 'polypeptide(L)'
;MPQEYIDFISVAAHDISRLKGVIDNFLAEDDVHVELEIPTQPLNNELSEIDEFFSRCESYLNAGYIPIGDLDETGFLCIDTCMDGIFIKRFDYEWCMDFTTREEFESDGIVVFDCFEDFMSCFFEGKKYDATKCEDYND
;
A
#
# COMPACT_ATOMS: atom_id res chain seq x y z
N MET A 1 0.32 -6.96 12.42
CA MET A 1 -0.47 -6.09 11.53
C MET A 1 -0.80 -4.82 12.32
N PRO A 2 -0.51 -3.61 11.80
CA PRO A 2 -0.78 -2.37 12.52
C PRO A 2 -2.27 -2.25 12.88
N GLN A 3 -2.57 -1.79 14.11
CA GLN A 3 -3.94 -1.66 14.59
C GLN A 3 -4.76 -0.72 13.71
N GLU A 4 -4.14 0.35 13.20
CA GLU A 4 -4.78 1.35 12.33
C GLU A 4 -5.27 0.74 11.01
N TYR A 5 -4.51 -0.21 10.44
CA TYR A 5 -4.93 -0.92 9.23
C TYR A 5 -6.06 -1.92 9.51
N ILE A 6 -6.04 -2.58 10.67
CA ILE A 6 -7.14 -3.46 11.11
C ILE A 6 -8.42 -2.65 11.29
N ASP A 7 -8.33 -1.49 11.94
CA ASP A 7 -9.45 -0.59 12.16
C ASP A 7 -9.98 -0.07 10.82
N PHE A 8 -9.08 0.27 9.88
CA PHE A 8 -9.43 0.67 8.52
C PHE A 8 -10.24 -0.41 7.80
N ILE A 9 -9.70 -1.63 7.67
CA ILE A 9 -10.40 -2.72 6.96
C ILE A 9 -11.76 -2.99 7.60
N SER A 10 -11.81 -3.05 8.93
CA SER A 10 -13.01 -3.43 9.67
C SER A 10 -14.16 -2.42 9.53
N VAL A 11 -13.87 -1.18 9.12
CA VAL A 11 -14.86 -0.10 9.04
C VAL A 11 -15.16 0.29 7.59
N ALA A 12 -14.13 0.40 6.76
CA ALA A 12 -14.22 1.07 5.47
C ALA A 12 -14.18 0.10 4.26
N ALA A 13 -13.60 -1.10 4.41
CA ALA A 13 -13.49 -2.05 3.30
C ALA A 13 -14.85 -2.56 2.79
N HIS A 14 -15.94 -2.29 3.50
CA HIS A 14 -17.28 -2.70 3.09
C HIS A 14 -17.97 -1.76 2.10
N ASP A 15 -17.58 -0.49 2.09
CA ASP A 15 -18.25 0.57 1.32
C ASP A 15 -17.35 1.22 0.27
N ILE A 16 -16.05 0.93 0.33
CA ILE A 16 -15.04 1.56 -0.51
C ILE A 16 -14.29 0.46 -1.24
N SER A 17 -14.32 0.50 -2.58
CA SER A 17 -13.50 -0.35 -3.44
C SER A 17 -12.32 0.39 -4.05
N ARG A 18 -12.41 1.73 -4.12
CA ARG A 18 -11.44 2.59 -4.80
C ARG A 18 -11.24 3.89 -4.04
N LEU A 19 -9.97 4.24 -3.83
CA LEU A 19 -9.55 5.50 -3.23
C LEU A 19 -8.77 6.31 -4.26
N LYS A 20 -8.94 7.63 -4.26
CA LYS A 20 -8.27 8.53 -5.21
C LYS A 20 -7.35 9.47 -4.46
N GLY A 21 -6.10 9.54 -4.90
CA GLY A 21 -5.07 10.41 -4.33
C GLY A 21 -4.42 11.30 -5.38
N VAL A 22 -3.68 12.29 -4.91
CA VAL A 22 -2.76 13.09 -5.73
C VAL A 22 -1.40 13.11 -5.04
N ILE A 23 -0.38 12.63 -5.74
CA ILE A 23 1.00 12.54 -5.24
C ILE A 23 1.90 13.40 -6.12
N ASP A 24 2.56 14.38 -5.51
CA ASP A 24 3.60 15.20 -6.13
C ASP A 24 4.95 14.49 -6.09
N ASN A 25 5.81 14.79 -7.08
CA ASN A 25 7.16 14.25 -7.19
C ASN A 25 7.19 12.70 -7.16
N PHE A 26 6.12 12.06 -7.62
CA PHE A 26 6.04 10.61 -7.64
C PHE A 26 6.70 10.07 -8.89
N LEU A 27 7.77 9.29 -8.76
CA LEU A 27 8.54 8.75 -9.89
C LEU A 27 9.05 9.85 -10.85
N ALA A 28 9.44 11.00 -10.30
CA ALA A 28 9.86 12.20 -11.03
C ALA A 28 8.74 12.88 -11.87
N GLU A 29 7.48 12.62 -11.55
CA GLU A 29 6.32 13.30 -12.13
C GLU A 29 5.59 14.16 -11.08
N ASP A 30 5.14 15.35 -11.51
CA ASP A 30 4.38 16.29 -10.70
C ASP A 30 2.88 15.98 -10.80
N ASP A 31 2.12 16.24 -9.72
CA ASP A 31 0.65 16.13 -9.69
C ASP A 31 0.10 14.78 -10.21
N VAL A 32 0.71 13.65 -9.84
CA VAL A 32 0.27 12.33 -10.28
C VAL A 32 -1.04 11.95 -9.60
N HIS A 33 -2.07 11.74 -10.41
CA HIS A 33 -3.36 11.22 -9.96
C HIS A 33 -3.30 9.70 -9.88
N VAL A 34 -3.57 9.15 -8.70
CA VAL A 34 -3.50 7.70 -8.46
C VAL A 34 -4.83 7.15 -7.94
N GLU A 35 -5.17 5.92 -8.31
CA GLU A 35 -6.29 5.15 -7.81
C GLU A 35 -5.79 3.90 -7.07
N LEU A 36 -6.21 3.73 -5.82
CA LEU A 36 -5.92 2.54 -5.02
C LEU A 36 -7.17 1.67 -4.95
N GLU A 37 -7.11 0.50 -5.58
CA GLU A 37 -8.15 -0.53 -5.48
C GLU A 37 -7.93 -1.37 -4.23
N ILE A 38 -8.94 -1.43 -3.37
CA ILE A 38 -8.90 -2.16 -2.10
C ILE A 38 -9.89 -3.33 -2.12
N PRO A 39 -9.55 -4.50 -1.56
CA PRO A 39 -10.47 -5.62 -1.47
C PRO A 39 -11.75 -5.20 -0.74
N THR A 40 -12.88 -5.35 -1.41
CA THR A 40 -14.18 -5.01 -0.80
C THR A 40 -14.69 -6.21 -0.01
N GLN A 41 -14.94 -6.02 1.29
CA GLN A 41 -15.44 -7.08 2.16
C GLN A 41 -16.95 -6.92 2.37
N PRO A 42 -17.81 -7.95 2.33
CA PRO A 42 -19.23 -7.79 2.70
C PRO A 42 -19.46 -7.73 4.23
N LEU A 43 -20.36 -6.83 4.69
CA LEU A 43 -20.64 -6.49 6.10
C LEU A 43 -21.16 -7.65 7.01
N ASN A 44 -21.39 -8.84 6.47
CA ASN A 44 -21.91 -9.99 7.21
C ASN A 44 -21.23 -11.32 6.85
N ASN A 45 -20.09 -11.27 6.16
CA ASN A 45 -19.31 -12.44 5.81
C ASN A 45 -18.02 -12.48 6.62
N GLU A 46 -17.45 -13.68 6.80
CA GLU A 46 -16.04 -13.84 7.19
C GLU A 46 -15.13 -13.09 6.19
N LEU A 47 -13.90 -12.77 6.58
CA LEU A 47 -12.94 -11.94 5.82
C LEU A 47 -12.44 -12.61 4.51
N SER A 48 -13.26 -13.40 3.83
CA SER A 48 -12.91 -14.24 2.69
C SER A 48 -12.27 -13.49 1.53
N GLU A 49 -12.71 -12.26 1.24
CA GLU A 49 -12.16 -11.46 0.14
C GLU A 49 -10.74 -10.97 0.49
N ILE A 50 -10.53 -10.61 1.75
CA ILE A 50 -9.21 -10.22 2.27
C ILE A 50 -8.30 -11.45 2.38
N ASP A 51 -8.82 -12.60 2.80
CA ASP A 51 -8.08 -13.86 2.84
C ASP A 51 -7.67 -14.33 1.45
N GLU A 52 -8.55 -14.20 0.45
CA GLU A 52 -8.23 -14.48 -0.95
C GLU A 52 -7.17 -13.51 -1.48
N PHE A 53 -7.30 -12.22 -1.17
CA PHE A 53 -6.30 -11.21 -1.50
C PHE A 53 -4.93 -11.53 -0.90
N PHE A 54 -4.88 -11.89 0.38
CA PHE A 54 -3.66 -12.28 1.07
C PHE A 54 -3.07 -13.58 0.54
N SER A 55 -3.91 -14.55 0.19
CA SER A 55 -3.47 -15.81 -0.43
C SER A 55 -2.79 -15.57 -1.78
N ARG A 56 -3.24 -14.57 -2.55
CA ARG A 56 -2.59 -14.16 -3.80
C ARG A 56 -1.26 -13.41 -3.58
N CYS A 57 -1.03 -12.90 -2.37
CA CYS A 57 0.12 -12.08 -2.02
C CYS A 57 1.05 -12.78 -1.00
N GLU A 58 1.06 -14.11 -0.98
CA GLU A 58 1.79 -14.89 0.02
C GLU A 58 3.30 -14.56 0.06
N SER A 59 3.92 -14.26 -1.09
CA SER A 59 5.33 -13.85 -1.16
C SER A 59 5.60 -12.53 -0.42
N TYR A 60 4.73 -11.53 -0.58
CA TYR A 60 4.79 -10.26 0.14
C TYR A 60 4.66 -10.46 1.65
N LEU A 61 3.66 -11.23 2.06
CA LEU A 61 3.41 -11.51 3.48
C LEU A 61 4.58 -12.25 4.14
N ASN A 62 5.14 -13.25 3.45
CA ASN A 62 6.32 -13.98 3.91
C ASN A 62 7.57 -13.08 3.98
N ALA A 63 7.65 -12.06 3.13
CA ALA A 63 8.66 -11.00 3.17
C ALA A 63 8.34 -9.88 4.19
N GLY A 64 7.30 -10.01 5.01
CA GLY A 64 6.96 -9.00 6.02
C GLY A 64 6.30 -7.73 5.46
N TYR A 65 5.71 -7.83 4.27
CA TYR A 65 4.95 -6.76 3.62
C TYR A 65 3.46 -7.11 3.60
N ILE A 66 2.63 -6.25 4.19
CA ILE A 66 1.17 -6.43 4.19
C ILE A 66 0.59 -5.61 3.04
N PRO A 67 0.06 -6.22 1.98
CA PRO A 67 -0.58 -5.48 0.90
C PRO A 67 -1.85 -4.80 1.41
N ILE A 68 -2.03 -3.55 1.00
CA ILE A 68 -3.15 -2.68 1.39
C ILE A 68 -4.03 -2.23 0.22
N GLY A 69 -3.58 -2.50 -1.01
CA GLY A 69 -4.36 -2.29 -2.22
C GLY A 69 -3.48 -2.34 -3.47
N ASP A 70 -4.13 -2.38 -4.63
CA ASP A 70 -3.51 -2.30 -5.96
C ASP A 70 -3.53 -0.86 -6.46
N LEU A 71 -2.36 -0.30 -6.77
CA LEU A 71 -2.18 1.08 -7.20
C LEU A 71 -2.14 1.14 -8.74
N ASP A 72 -3.20 1.72 -9.31
CA ASP A 72 -3.38 1.92 -10.75
C ASP A 72 -3.22 0.64 -11.60
N GLU A 73 -3.48 -0.54 -11.04
CA GLU A 73 -3.27 -1.85 -11.69
C GLU A 73 -1.79 -2.12 -12.06
N THR A 74 -0.86 -1.34 -11.48
CA THR A 74 0.58 -1.41 -11.79
C THR A 74 1.42 -2.06 -10.69
N GLY A 75 0.86 -2.23 -9.50
CA GLY A 75 1.62 -2.73 -8.37
C GLY A 75 0.90 -2.61 -7.04
N PHE A 76 1.34 -3.36 -6.04
CA PHE A 76 0.76 -3.25 -4.70
C PHE A 76 1.36 -2.09 -3.92
N LEU A 77 0.51 -1.37 -3.18
CA LEU A 77 0.95 -0.68 -1.98
C LEU A 77 0.94 -1.65 -0.82
N CYS A 78 2.02 -1.64 -0.03
CA CYS A 78 2.22 -2.55 1.08
C CYS A 78 2.77 -1.82 2.30
N ILE A 79 2.29 -2.19 3.49
CA ILE A 79 2.90 -1.79 4.76
C ILE A 79 4.12 -2.68 5.02
N ASP A 80 5.28 -2.07 5.25
CA ASP A 80 6.46 -2.74 5.77
C ASP A 80 6.34 -2.96 7.27
N THR A 81 6.35 -4.22 7.71
CA THR A 81 6.19 -4.59 9.12
C THR A 81 7.51 -4.92 9.82
N CYS A 82 8.63 -4.90 9.12
CA CYS A 82 9.94 -5.24 9.67
C CYS A 82 10.76 -4.01 10.07
N MET A 83 10.35 -2.81 9.68
CA MET A 83 11.01 -1.57 10.07
C MET A 83 10.41 -0.96 11.35
N ASP A 84 11.23 -0.24 12.10
CA ASP A 84 10.75 0.57 13.24
C ASP A 84 9.98 1.78 12.70
N GLY A 85 8.64 1.67 12.65
CA GLY A 85 7.76 2.69 12.09
C GLY A 85 6.66 2.08 11.22
N ILE A 86 5.93 2.91 10.48
CA ILE A 86 4.99 2.45 9.45
C ILE A 86 5.43 3.05 8.12
N PHE A 87 6.08 2.24 7.30
CA PHE A 87 6.45 2.62 5.94
C PHE A 87 5.51 1.92 4.96
N ILE A 88 5.00 2.67 3.99
CA ILE A 88 4.15 2.15 2.93
C ILE A 88 4.95 2.20 1.64
N LYS A 89 5.25 1.03 1.09
CA LYS A 89 6.05 0.85 -0.12
C LYS A 89 5.18 0.45 -1.30
N ARG A 90 5.54 0.92 -2.49
CA ARG A 90 5.03 0.43 -3.77
C ARG A 90 5.95 -0.67 -4.28
N PHE A 91 5.35 -1.76 -4.73
CA PHE A 91 6.00 -2.82 -5.46
C PHE A 91 5.37 -2.96 -6.83
N ASP A 92 6.14 -2.60 -7.87
CA ASP A 92 5.69 -2.66 -9.25
C ASP A 92 5.63 -4.11 -9.75
N TYR A 93 4.53 -4.48 -10.40
CA TYR A 93 4.31 -5.86 -10.85
C TYR A 93 5.35 -6.32 -11.86
N GLU A 94 5.80 -5.45 -12.77
CA GLU A 94 6.76 -5.85 -13.80
C GLU A 94 8.09 -6.31 -13.21
N TRP A 95 8.43 -5.78 -12.03
CA TRP A 95 9.71 -6.02 -11.36
C TRP A 95 9.59 -7.08 -10.27
N CYS A 96 8.48 -7.08 -9.52
CA CYS A 96 8.36 -7.85 -8.29
C CYS A 96 7.57 -9.17 -8.43
N MET A 97 7.02 -9.49 -9.61
CA MET A 97 6.13 -10.65 -9.80
C MET A 97 6.77 -11.99 -9.38
N ASP A 98 8.07 -12.15 -9.60
CA ASP A 98 8.80 -13.39 -9.33
C ASP A 98 9.56 -13.39 -7.99
N PHE A 99 9.44 -12.31 -7.20
CA PHE A 99 10.18 -12.18 -5.94
C PHE A 99 9.60 -13.10 -4.86
N THR A 100 10.51 -13.67 -4.07
CA THR A 100 10.15 -14.64 -3.02
C THR A 100 10.81 -14.33 -1.68
N THR A 101 11.79 -13.43 -1.66
CA THR A 101 12.57 -13.08 -0.48
C THR A 101 12.46 -11.60 -0.13
N ARG A 102 12.61 -11.31 1.17
CA ARG A 102 12.67 -9.94 1.70
C ARG A 102 13.68 -9.06 0.96
N GLU A 103 14.87 -9.58 0.72
CA GLU A 103 15.99 -8.85 0.13
C GLU A 103 15.68 -8.37 -1.30
N GLU A 104 15.01 -9.20 -2.11
CA GLU A 104 14.55 -8.83 -3.46
C GLU A 104 13.51 -7.71 -3.40
N PHE A 105 12.52 -7.83 -2.51
CA PHE A 105 11.55 -6.74 -2.33
C PHE A 105 12.20 -5.46 -1.81
N GLU A 106 13.15 -5.55 -0.87
CA GLU A 106 13.82 -4.36 -0.34
C GLU A 106 14.62 -3.59 -1.40
N SER A 107 15.19 -4.25 -2.41
CA SER A 107 15.97 -3.56 -3.46
C SER A 107 15.12 -2.74 -4.41
N ASP A 108 13.87 -3.14 -4.65
CA ASP A 108 13.01 -2.53 -5.68
C ASP A 108 11.76 -1.84 -5.10
N GLY A 109 11.51 -1.97 -3.80
CA GLY A 109 10.40 -1.32 -3.11
C GLY A 109 10.61 0.17 -2.94
N ILE A 110 9.67 0.97 -3.47
CA ILE A 110 9.73 2.43 -3.38
C ILE A 110 8.90 2.89 -2.19
N VAL A 111 9.49 3.58 -1.21
CA VAL A 111 8.72 4.21 -0.12
C VAL A 111 7.84 5.32 -0.70
N VAL A 112 6.53 5.19 -0.51
CA VAL A 112 5.53 6.18 -0.96
C VAL A 112 5.03 7.00 0.23
N PHE A 113 4.89 6.40 1.40
CA PHE A 113 4.57 7.10 2.65
C PHE A 113 5.45 6.56 3.77
N ASP A 114 5.93 7.44 4.65
CA ASP A 114 6.71 7.12 5.84
C ASP A 114 5.87 7.11 7.13
N CYS A 115 4.57 7.39 7.02
CA CYS A 115 3.59 7.24 8.08
C CYS A 115 2.18 6.97 7.55
N PHE A 116 1.36 6.34 8.39
CA PHE A 116 -0.03 6.02 8.03
C PHE A 116 -0.94 7.26 7.94
N GLU A 117 -0.66 8.31 8.70
CA GLU A 117 -1.46 9.55 8.70
C GLU A 117 -1.42 10.27 7.35
N ASP A 118 -0.26 10.33 6.70
CA ASP A 118 -0.12 10.95 5.39
C ASP A 118 -0.84 10.13 4.30
N PHE A 119 -0.81 8.79 4.40
CA PHE A 119 -1.62 7.91 3.56
C PHE A 119 -3.12 8.20 3.71
N MET A 120 -3.62 8.26 4.95
CA MET A 120 -5.03 8.55 5.22
C MET A 120 -5.43 9.95 4.72
N SER A 121 -4.59 10.96 4.97
CA SER A 121 -4.78 12.32 4.49
C SER A 121 -4.87 12.39 2.95
N CYS A 122 -4.02 11.64 2.25
CA CYS A 122 -4.00 11.60 0.79
C CYS A 122 -5.30 10.99 0.23
N PHE A 123 -5.63 9.77 0.64
CA PHE A 123 -6.68 8.98 0.01
C PHE A 123 -8.09 9.24 0.54
N PHE A 124 -8.24 9.67 1.80
CA PHE A 124 -9.57 9.88 2.42
C PHE A 124 -9.93 11.35 2.54
N GLU A 125 -8.95 12.22 2.80
CA GLU A 125 -9.20 13.66 2.89
C GLU A 125 -8.96 14.38 1.55
N GLY A 126 -8.34 13.71 0.57
CA GLY A 126 -8.04 14.27 -0.74
C GLY A 126 -6.94 15.33 -0.70
N LYS A 127 -6.08 15.31 0.33
CA LYS A 127 -4.94 16.24 0.43
C LYS A 127 -3.84 15.78 -0.53
N LYS A 128 -3.27 16.71 -1.29
CA LYS A 128 -2.08 16.44 -2.10
C LYS A 128 -0.92 16.04 -1.18
N TYR A 129 -0.28 14.90 -1.48
CA TYR A 129 0.93 14.43 -0.79
C TYR A 129 2.18 14.79 -1.61
N ASP A 130 3.31 15.03 -0.96
CA ASP A 130 4.59 15.34 -1.60
C ASP A 130 5.58 14.20 -1.28
N ALA A 131 5.93 13.40 -2.30
CA ALA A 131 6.75 12.21 -2.15
C ALA A 131 8.23 12.51 -1.86
N THR A 132 8.69 13.75 -2.04
CA THR A 132 10.07 14.13 -1.67
C THR A 132 10.36 13.94 -0.18
N LYS A 133 9.31 13.95 0.66
CA LYS A 133 9.41 13.62 2.08
C LYS A 133 10.02 12.25 2.35
N CYS A 134 9.90 11.31 1.40
CA CYS A 134 10.40 9.95 1.53
C CYS A 134 11.76 9.71 0.85
N GLU A 135 12.29 10.67 0.08
CA GLU A 135 13.54 10.50 -0.67
C GLU A 135 14.78 10.38 0.24
N ASP A 136 14.71 10.84 1.49
CA ASP A 136 15.79 10.75 2.47
C ASP A 136 16.12 9.30 2.95
N TYR A 137 15.34 8.30 2.54
CA TYR A 137 15.49 6.90 2.99
C TYR A 137 16.09 5.95 1.95
N ASN A 138 16.34 6.41 0.72
CA ASN A 138 16.82 5.58 -0.39
C ASN A 138 18.32 5.80 -0.73
N ASP A 139 19.06 6.54 0.11
CA ASP A 139 20.51 6.81 -0.01
C ASP A 139 21.41 5.83 0.78
#